data_AF-A0A9J6R042-F1
#
_entry.id   AF-A0A9J6R042-F1
#
_cell.length_a   1.000
_cell.length_b   1.000
_cell.length_c   1.000
_cell.angle_alpha   90.00
_cell.angle_beta   90.00
_cell.angle_gamma   90.00
#
_symmetry.space_group_name_H-M   'P 1'
#
loop_
_entity.id
_entity.type
_entity.pdbx_description
1 polymer ?
#
loop_
_entity_poly.entity_id
_entity_poly.type
_entity_poly.pdbx_seq_one_letter_code
_entity_poly.pdbx_strand_id
1 'polypeptide(L)' 'EQAHEIGRQLADEVLQGKYPYVITTHIDKGHLHNHIIFCAVDMANQRKYISNRQTYAFIRRTSDRLCKEHGLS' A
#
# COMPACT_ATOMS: atom_id res chain seq x y z
N GLU A 1 -12.34 -9.90 -4.20
CA GLU A 1 -12.43 -8.42 -4.22
C GLU A 1 -11.90 -7.77 -2.94
N GLN A 2 -12.25 -8.24 -1.75
CA GLN A 2 -11.79 -7.65 -0.46
C GLN A 2 -10.28 -7.40 -0.37
N ALA A 3 -9.44 -8.36 -0.76
CA ALA A 3 -7.97 -8.18 -0.72
C ALA A 3 -7.48 -7.02 -1.61
N HIS A 4 -8.09 -6.84 -2.79
CA HIS A 4 -7.76 -5.74 -3.69
C HIS A 4 -8.14 -4.39 -3.07
N GLU A 5 -9.35 -4.32 -2.49
CA GLU A 5 -9.86 -3.10 -1.86
C GLU A 5 -9.03 -2.70 -0.63
N ILE A 6 -8.64 -3.66 0.23
CA ILE A 6 -7.74 -3.40 1.36
C ILE A 6 -6.36 -2.91 0.86
N GLY A 7 -5.84 -3.51 -0.22
CA GLY A 7 -4.60 -3.06 -0.85
C GLY A 7 -4.68 -1.64 -1.40
N ARG A 8 -5.83 -1.26 -1.98
CA ARG A 8 -6.12 0.10 -2.47
C ARG A 8 -6.17 1.10 -1.32
N GLN A 9 -6.87 0.77 -0.23
CA GLN A 9 -6.92 1.60 0.98
C GLN A 9 -5.53 1.81 1.60
N LEU A 10 -4.73 0.75 1.68
CA LEU A 10 -3.34 0.85 2.12
C LEU A 10 -2.53 1.81 1.24
N ALA A 11 -2.64 1.69 -0.09
CA ALA A 11 -1.95 2.58 -1.02
C ALA A 11 -2.41 4.03 -0.87
N ASP A 12 -3.72 4.28 -0.78
CA ASP A 12 -4.28 5.61 -0.61
C ASP A 12 -3.80 6.28 0.69
N GLU A 13 -3.81 5.56 1.81
CA GLU A 13 -3.34 6.09 3.09
C GLU A 13 -1.82 6.35 3.12
N VAL A 14 -1.03 5.44 2.54
CA VAL A 14 0.43 5.55 2.55
C VAL A 14 0.91 6.64 1.59
N LEU A 15 0.29 6.73 0.42
CA LEU A 15 0.73 7.61 -0.66
C LEU A 15 -0.01 8.96 -0.66
N GLN A 16 -1.14 9.07 0.05
CA GLN A 16 -1.89 10.32 0.28
C GLN A 16 -2.24 11.07 -1.01
N GLY A 17 -2.44 10.34 -2.11
CA GLY A 17 -2.67 10.92 -3.45
C GLY A 17 -1.48 11.66 -4.07
N LYS A 18 -0.31 11.71 -3.40
CA LYS A 18 0.90 12.41 -3.87
C LYS A 18 1.70 11.61 -4.90
N TYR A 19 1.61 10.28 -4.81
CA TYR A 19 2.36 9.35 -5.63
C TYR A 19 1.38 8.48 -6.44
N PRO A 20 1.32 8.64 -7.77
CA PRO A 20 0.53 7.76 -8.62
C PRO A 20 0.99 6.31 -8.47
N TYR A 21 0.04 5.38 -8.47
CA TYR A 21 0.32 3.95 -8.31
C TYR A 21 -0.57 3.07 -9.18
N VAL A 22 -0.09 1.85 -9.42
CA VAL A 22 -0.83 0.74 -10.00
C VAL A 22 -0.87 -0.38 -8.98
N ILE A 23 -2.03 -1.00 -8.81
CA ILE A 23 -2.23 -2.16 -7.95
C ILE A 23 -2.77 -3.33 -8.77
N THR A 24 -2.24 -4.52 -8.49
CA THR A 24 -2.72 -5.79 -9.04
C THR A 24 -2.83 -6.83 -7.93
N THR A 25 -3.80 -7.73 -8.02
CA THR A 25 -4.00 -8.82 -7.05
C THR A 25 -3.78 -10.15 -7.77
N HIS A 26 -2.91 -10.98 -7.21
CA HIS A 26 -2.56 -12.28 -7.76
C HIS A 26 -3.05 -13.41 -6.85
N ILE A 27 -3.28 -14.58 -7.44
CA ILE A 27 -3.75 -15.82 -6.78
C ILE A 27 -2.89 -17.04 -7.10
N ASP A 28 -1.78 -16.84 -7.83
CA ASP A 28 -0.97 -17.89 -8.44
C ASP A 28 -0.06 -18.65 -7.46
N LYS A 29 0.05 -18.19 -6.21
CA LYS A 29 0.93 -18.77 -5.17
C LYS A 29 0.19 -19.51 -4.05
N GLY A 30 -1.06 -19.90 -4.28
CA GLY A 30 -1.88 -20.56 -3.24
C GLY A 30 -2.33 -19.63 -2.11
N HIS A 31 -2.07 -18.32 -2.24
CA HIS A 31 -2.58 -17.27 -1.37
C HIS A 31 -2.78 -15.99 -2.17
N LEU A 32 -3.78 -15.20 -1.78
CA LEU A 32 -3.99 -13.88 -2.37
C LEU A 32 -2.90 -12.93 -1.92
N HIS A 33 -2.34 -12.16 -2.85
CA HIS A 33 -1.40 -11.09 -2.54
C HIS A 33 -1.55 -9.93 -3.52
N ASN A 34 -1.20 -8.73 -3.06
CA ASN A 34 -1.21 -7.52 -3.88
C ASN A 34 0.22 -7.13 -4.27
N HIS A 35 0.38 -6.69 -5.51
CA HIS A 35 1.54 -5.91 -5.95
C HIS A 35 1.11 -4.47 -6.12
N ILE A 36 1.81 -3.56 -5.44
CA ILE A 36 1.61 -2.11 -5.55
C ILE A 36 2.92 -1.52 -6.05
N ILE A 37 2.87 -0.85 -7.21
CA ILE A 37 4.00 -0.13 -7.80
C ILE A 37 3.60 1.33 -7.88
N PHE A 38 4.44 2.23 -7.36
CA PHE A 38 4.14 3.66 -7.35
C PHE A 38 5.33 4.49 -7.84
N CYS A 39 5.04 5.67 -8.39
CA CYS A 39 6.05 6.63 -8.77
C CYS A 39 6.77 7.14 -7.53
N ALA A 40 8.09 7.06 -7.48
CA ALA A 40 8.85 7.53 -6.33
C ALA A 40 8.93 9.06 -6.22
N VAL A 41 8.34 9.82 -7.14
CA VAL A 41 8.34 11.30 -7.14
C VAL A 41 6.95 11.81 -6.74
N ASP A 42 6.90 12.67 -5.72
CA ASP A 42 5.71 13.41 -5.30
C ASP A 42 5.33 14.40 -6.41
N MET A 43 4.15 14.22 -7.01
CA MET A 43 3.69 15.05 -8.12
C MET A 43 3.30 16.48 -7.68
N ALA A 44 3.07 16.72 -6.39
CA ALA A 44 2.74 18.04 -5.86
C ALA A 44 3.99 18.87 -5.55
N ASN A 45 5.02 18.25 -4.97
CA ASN A 45 6.21 18.97 -4.47
C ASN A 45 7.53 18.57 -5.15
N GLN A 46 7.50 17.65 -6.12
CA GLN A 46 8.67 17.13 -6.85
C GLN A 46 9.76 16.53 -5.95
N ARG A 47 9.37 16.01 -4.77
CA ARG A 47 10.29 15.36 -3.82
C ARG A 47 10.28 13.85 -4.00
N LYS A 48 11.41 13.22 -3.76
CA LYS A 48 11.53 11.76 -3.78
C LYS A 48 10.93 11.15 -2.51
N TYR A 49 10.20 10.04 -2.66
CA TYR A 49 9.74 9.20 -1.57
C TYR A 49 10.92 8.69 -0.74
N ILE A 50 10.84 8.85 0.57
CA ILE A 50 11.89 8.39 1.50
C ILE A 50 11.60 6.95 1.89
N SER A 51 12.22 6.00 1.22
CA SER A 51 12.17 4.58 1.61
C SER A 51 13.22 4.30 2.68
N ASN A 52 12.79 4.15 3.93
CA ASN A 52 13.66 3.87 5.07
C ASN A 52 12.92 3.03 6.12
N ARG A 53 13.58 2.70 7.24
CA ARG A 53 12.98 1.90 8.31
C ARG A 53 11.72 2.52 8.93
N GLN A 54 11.66 3.85 9.02
CA GLN A 54 10.52 4.54 9.61
C GLN A 54 9.30 4.47 8.68
N THR A 55 9.48 4.71 7.38
CA THR A 55 8.39 4.60 6.41
C THR A 55 7.94 3.16 6.21
N TYR A 56 8.85 2.18 6.25
CA TYR A 56 8.48 0.76 6.30
C TYR A 56 7.64 0.41 7.54
N ALA A 57 8.05 0.87 8.73
CA ALA A 57 7.29 0.62 9.95
C ALA A 57 5.90 1.27 9.91
N PHE A 58 5.77 2.44 9.26
CA PHE A 58 4.47 3.07 9.03
C PHE A 58 3.58 2.22 8.12
N ILE A 59 4.08 1.79 6.95
CA ILE A 59 3.34 0.90 6.02
C ILE A 59 2.85 -0.35 6.76
N ARG A 60 3.74 -1.00 7.53
CA ARG A 60 3.38 -2.21 8.28
C ARG A 60 2.26 -1.96 9.28
N ARG A 61 2.37 -0.92 10.11
CA ARG A 61 1.33 -0.59 11.10
C ARG A 61 -0.01 -0.28 10.45
N THR A 62 0.00 0.45 9.33
CA THR A 62 -1.22 0.74 8.56
C THR A 62 -1.83 -0.56 8.01
N SER A 63 -1.01 -1.42 7.41
CA SER A 63 -1.47 -2.73 6.91
C SER A 63 -2.04 -3.61 8.02
N ASP A 64 -1.35 -3.73 9.15
CA ASP A 64 -1.79 -4.56 10.29
C ASP A 64 -3.13 -4.03 10.85
N ARG A 65 -3.28 -2.70 10.97
CA ARG A 65 -4.52 -2.07 11.41
C ARG A 65 -5.68 -2.37 10.44
N LEU A 66 -5.47 -2.17 9.14
CA LEU A 66 -6.50 -2.46 8.13
C LEU A 66 -6.90 -3.95 8.15
N CYS A 67 -5.94 -4.88 8.25
CA CYS A 67 -6.24 -6.30 8.40
C CYS A 67 -7.12 -6.58 9.63
N LYS A 68 -6.81 -5.95 10.77
CA LYS A 68 -7.58 -6.12 12.01
C LYS A 68 -9.00 -5.54 11.90
N GLU A 69 -9.17 -4.37 11.30
CA GLU A 69 -10.48 -3.74 11.06
C GLU A 69 -11.38 -4.61 10.16
N HIS A 70 -10.77 -5.39 9.26
CA HIS A 70 -11.46 -6.34 8.40
C HIS A 70 -11.56 -7.77 8.97
N GLY A 71 -11.12 -8.01 10.22
CA GLY A 71 -11.20 -9.32 10.87
C GLY A 71 -10.26 -10.38 10.28
N LEU A 72 -9.15 -9.97 9.66
CA LEU A 72 -8.16 -10.84 9.01
C LEU A 72 -6.92 -11.11 9.89
N SER A 73 -6.88 -10.53 11.10
CA SER A 73 -5.78 -10.61 12.07
C SER A 73 -6.30 -10.58 13.50
#